data_AF-A0A9F2WGR0-F1
#
_entry.id   AF-A0A9F2WGR0-F1
#
_cell.length_a   1.000
_cell.length_b   1.000
_cell.length_c   1.000
_cell.angle_alpha   90.00
_cell.angle_beta   90.00
_cell.angle_gamma   90.00
#
_symmetry.space_group_name_H-M   'P 1'
#
loop_
_entity.id
_entity.type
_entity.pdbx_description
1 polymer ?
#
loop_
_entity_poly.entity_id
_entity_poly.type
_entity_poly.pdbx_seq_one_letter_code
_entity_poly.pdbx_strand_id
1 'polypeptide(L)'
;MVNGMGPMGTEGLFRRACEVTLRLMRNQREPLMSVLKTFLHDPLVEWSKPVRGNTKTAVNETGEIVNEKAKTHVQDIDQRLQGVIKNRNRVKGLPLSIEGHVHHLIQDATDKNLLCQMYLGWAPYM
;
A
#
# COMPACT_ATOMS: atom_id res chain seq x y z
N MET A 1 17.38 -9.21 -7.85
CA MET A 1 16.55 -10.14 -7.00
C MET A 1 15.83 -11.29 -7.75
N VAL A 2 15.07 -11.07 -8.83
CA VAL A 2 14.23 -12.12 -9.48
C VAL A 2 15.02 -13.37 -9.90
N ASN A 3 16.28 -13.20 -10.32
CA ASN A 3 17.15 -14.32 -10.74
C ASN A 3 17.34 -15.37 -9.63
N GLY A 4 17.25 -14.99 -8.35
CA GLY A 4 17.35 -15.90 -7.21
C GLY A 4 16.13 -16.82 -7.03
N MET A 5 15.01 -16.53 -7.70
CA MET A 5 13.78 -17.34 -7.65
C MET A 5 13.82 -18.56 -8.59
N GLY A 6 14.92 -18.75 -9.32
CA GLY A 6 15.12 -19.87 -10.24
C GLY A 6 14.57 -19.61 -11.64
N PRO A 7 14.51 -20.64 -12.51
CA PRO A 7 14.22 -20.49 -13.94
C PRO A 7 12.81 -19.98 -14.23
N MET A 8 11.87 -20.17 -13.29
CA MET A 8 10.49 -19.68 -13.41
C MET A 8 10.32 -18.23 -12.93
N GLY A 9 11.38 -17.62 -12.38
CA GLY A 9 11.36 -16.25 -11.88
C GLY A 9 10.18 -15.98 -10.95
N THR A 10 9.41 -14.93 -11.24
CA THR A 10 8.23 -14.54 -10.46
C THR A 10 7.01 -15.44 -10.71
N GLU A 11 6.95 -16.16 -11.83
CA GLU A 11 5.80 -16.98 -12.24
C GLU A 11 5.72 -18.34 -11.53
N GLY A 12 6.68 -18.63 -10.64
CA GLY A 12 6.70 -19.85 -9.83
C GLY A 12 6.09 -19.68 -8.44
N LEU A 13 6.80 -20.19 -7.44
CA LEU A 13 6.37 -20.17 -6.03
C LEU A 13 6.09 -18.75 -5.51
N PHE A 14 6.79 -17.74 -6.03
CA PHE A 14 6.58 -16.35 -5.66
C PHE A 14 5.15 -15.88 -5.96
N ARG A 15 4.69 -16.00 -7.21
CA ARG A 15 3.31 -15.67 -7.59
C ARG A 15 2.31 -16.44 -6.75
N ARG A 16 2.52 -17.75 -6.57
CA ARG A 16 1.59 -18.57 -5.79
C ARG A 16 1.48 -18.13 -4.34
N ALA A 17 2.60 -17.81 -3.70
CA ALA A 17 2.63 -17.28 -2.34
C ALA A 17 1.87 -15.94 -2.28
N CYS A 18 2.14 -15.02 -3.20
CA CYS A 18 1.44 -13.73 -3.28
C CYS A 18 -0.07 -13.88 -3.43
N GLU A 19 -0.54 -14.81 -4.27
CA GLU A 19 -1.97 -15.09 -4.45
C GLU A 19 -2.63 -15.60 -3.16
N VAL A 20 -1.99 -16.55 -2.47
CA VAL A 20 -2.50 -17.11 -1.21
C VAL A 20 -2.55 -16.03 -0.13
N THR A 21 -1.47 -15.25 0.01
CA THR A 21 -1.41 -14.16 0.99
C THR A 21 -2.47 -13.10 0.70
N LEU A 22 -2.61 -12.66 -0.56
CA LEU A 22 -3.63 -11.67 -0.92
C LEU A 22 -5.05 -12.21 -0.73
N ARG A 23 -5.30 -13.47 -1.06
CA ARG A 23 -6.59 -14.13 -0.79
C ARG A 23 -6.92 -14.09 0.70
N LEU A 24 -5.98 -14.44 1.57
CA LEU A 24 -6.18 -14.39 3.01
C LEU A 24 -6.45 -12.96 3.50
N MET A 25 -5.69 -11.98 3.02
CA MET A 25 -5.88 -10.57 3.36
C MET A 25 -7.27 -10.06 2.94
N ARG A 26 -7.75 -10.43 1.75
CA ARG A 26 -9.10 -10.06 1.30
C ARG A 26 -10.20 -10.74 2.11
N ASN A 27 -10.03 -12.02 2.44
CA ASN A 27 -10.98 -12.79 3.24
C ASN A 27 -11.06 -12.27 4.69
N GLN A 28 -9.94 -11.85 5.26
CA GLN A 28 -9.82 -11.34 6.64
C GLN A 28 -9.74 -9.81 6.69
N ARG A 29 -10.42 -9.13 5.76
CA ARG A 29 -10.38 -7.67 5.64
C ARG A 29 -10.93 -6.97 6.88
N GLU A 30 -12.05 -7.42 7.43
CA GLU A 30 -12.69 -6.73 8.57
C GLU A 30 -11.81 -6.74 9.84
N PRO A 31 -11.26 -7.89 10.29
CA PRO A 31 -10.30 -7.91 11.39
C PRO A 31 -9.07 -7.03 11.12
N LEU A 32 -8.51 -7.11 9.91
CA LEU A 32 -7.33 -6.33 9.53
C LEU A 32 -7.61 -4.82 9.57
N MET A 33 -8.75 -4.39 9.02
CA MET A 33 -9.16 -2.99 9.03
C MET A 33 -9.52 -2.48 10.42
N SER A 34 -10.03 -3.35 11.30
CA SER A 34 -10.27 -2.99 12.71
C SER A 34 -8.97 -2.59 13.40
N VAL A 35 -7.90 -3.35 13.18
CA VAL A 35 -6.56 -3.03 13.72
C VAL A 35 -6.00 -1.76 13.07
N LEU A 36 -6.14 -1.60 11.75
CA LEU A 36 -5.58 -0.43 11.06
C LEU A 36 -6.27 0.89 11.45
N LYS A 37 -7.57 0.85 11.77
CA LYS A 37 -8.33 2.03 12.19
C LYS A 37 -7.89 2.57 13.56
N THR A 38 -7.33 1.74 14.45
CA THR A 38 -6.87 2.24 15.76
C THR A 38 -5.70 3.20 15.60
N PHE A 39 -4.84 3.01 14.60
CA PHE A 39 -3.72 3.92 14.29
C PHE A 39 -4.16 5.32 13.84
N LEU A 40 -5.43 5.53 13.47
CA LEU A 40 -5.96 6.87 13.19
C LEU A 40 -5.97 7.75 14.44
N HIS A 41 -6.14 7.12 15.60
CA HIS A 41 -6.29 7.77 16.89
C HIS A 41 -5.04 7.61 17.78
N ASP A 42 -3.97 7.03 17.26
CA ASP A 42 -2.72 6.87 18.01
C ASP A 42 -1.96 8.21 18.06
N PRO A 43 -1.87 8.86 19.25
CA PRO A 43 -1.25 10.18 19.39
C PRO A 43 0.27 10.16 19.20
N LEU A 44 0.91 8.97 19.23
CA LEU A 44 2.34 8.82 19.04
C LEU A 44 2.74 8.61 17.57
N VAL A 45 1.77 8.36 16.67
CA VAL A 45 2.10 8.15 15.26
C VAL A 45 2.33 9.48 14.56
N GLU A 46 3.57 9.74 14.21
CA GLU A 46 4.02 10.95 13.50
C GLU A 46 3.62 10.93 12.01
N TRP A 47 2.33 10.93 11.67
CA TRP A 47 1.91 11.05 10.25
C TRP A 47 2.15 12.47 9.66
N SER A 48 2.42 13.43 10.53
CA SER A 48 2.60 14.83 10.19
C SER A 48 3.66 15.44 11.10
N LYS A 49 4.95 15.30 10.74
CA LYS A 49 5.93 16.27 11.21
C LYS A 49 5.59 17.62 10.57
N PRO A 50 5.35 18.69 11.34
CA PRO A 50 5.21 20.01 10.75
C PRO A 50 6.56 20.35 10.10
N VAL A 51 6.57 20.40 8.78
CA VAL A 51 7.68 20.97 8.02
C VAL A 51 7.70 22.45 8.38
N ARG A 52 8.65 22.84 9.23
CA ARG A 52 9.07 24.21 9.55
C ARG A 52 7.98 25.28 9.37
N GLY A 53 7.32 25.62 10.47
CA GLY A 53 6.52 26.84 10.57
C GLY A 53 5.02 26.59 10.50
N ASN A 54 4.39 26.68 11.68
CA ASN A 54 3.06 27.27 11.84
C ASN A 54 1.84 26.55 11.25
N THR A 55 1.70 25.25 11.47
CA THR A 55 0.37 24.61 11.48
C THR A 55 0.08 24.08 12.87
N LYS A 56 -0.75 24.82 13.62
CA LYS A 56 -1.43 24.32 14.80
C LYS A 56 -2.23 23.09 14.35
N THR A 57 -1.82 21.90 14.74
CA THR A 57 -2.73 20.74 14.77
C THR A 57 -3.92 21.19 15.60
N ALA A 58 -5.11 21.22 15.00
CA ALA A 58 -6.34 21.57 15.70
C ALA A 58 -6.57 20.51 16.78
N VAL A 59 -6.15 20.80 18.01
CA VAL A 59 -6.52 20.02 19.18
C VAL A 59 -7.98 20.36 19.42
N ASN A 60 -8.88 19.44 19.07
CA ASN A 60 -10.27 19.55 19.49
C ASN A 60 -10.30 19.57 21.03
N GLU A 61 -11.29 20.23 21.63
CA GLU A 61 -11.42 20.41 23.10
C GLU A 61 -11.42 19.08 23.89
N THR A 62 -11.62 17.94 23.21
CA THR A 62 -11.53 16.57 23.74
C THR A 62 -10.11 15.97 23.78
N GLY A 63 -9.09 16.66 23.27
CA GLY A 63 -7.71 16.15 23.18
C GLY A 63 -7.49 15.12 22.07
N GLU A 64 -8.51 14.82 21.26
CA GLU A 64 -8.41 13.88 20.15
C GLU A 64 -7.74 14.52 18.94
N ILE A 65 -6.57 14.00 18.57
CA ILE A 65 -5.85 14.37 17.34
C ILE A 65 -6.40 13.51 16.20
N VAL A 66 -7.35 14.04 15.42
CA VAL A 66 -7.82 13.34 14.21
C VAL A 66 -6.83 13.61 13.08
N ASN A 67 -6.14 12.56 12.65
CA ASN A 67 -5.14 12.69 11.61
C ASN A 67 -5.75 12.51 10.21
N GLU A 68 -6.08 13.62 9.55
CA GLU A 68 -6.69 13.61 8.21
C GLU A 68 -5.88 12.79 7.19
N LYS A 69 -4.54 12.83 7.27
CA LYS A 69 -3.69 11.98 6.41
C LYS A 69 -3.88 10.51 6.72
N ALA A 70 -3.87 10.11 7.99
CA ALA A 70 -4.10 8.72 8.37
C ALA A 70 -5.49 8.23 7.90
N LYS A 71 -6.53 9.07 7.96
CA LYS A 71 -7.86 8.73 7.44
C LYS A 71 -7.83 8.41 5.94
N THR A 72 -7.11 9.21 5.15
CA THR A 72 -6.94 8.95 3.71
C THR A 72 -6.15 7.65 3.47
N HIS A 73 -5.10 7.38 4.24
CA HIS A 73 -4.32 6.15 4.11
C HIS A 73 -5.14 4.90 4.48
N VAL A 74 -5.96 4.95 5.53
CA VAL A 74 -6.86 3.85 5.91
C VAL A 74 -7.87 3.57 4.80
N GLN A 75 -8.45 4.59 4.18
CA GLN A 75 -9.35 4.43 3.03
C GLN A 75 -8.63 3.83 1.81
N ASP A 76 -7.39 4.25 1.56
CA ASP A 76 -6.57 3.73 0.46
C ASP A 76 -6.21 2.26 0.66
N ILE A 77 -5.91 1.86 1.89
CA ILE A 77 -5.66 0.45 2.22
C ILE A 77 -6.92 -0.38 2.02
N ASP A 78 -8.09 0.11 2.46
CA ASP A 78 -9.36 -0.61 2.25
C ASP A 78 -9.67 -0.82 0.75
N GLN A 79 -9.44 0.21 -0.07
CA GLN A 79 -9.57 0.11 -1.53
C GLN A 79 -8.62 -0.95 -2.13
N ARG A 80 -7.36 -0.98 -1.69
CA ARG A 80 -6.38 -1.98 -2.14
C ARG A 80 -6.78 -3.40 -1.74
N LEU A 81 -7.31 -3.58 -0.53
CA LEU A 81 -7.84 -4.87 -0.06
C LEU A 81 -9.08 -5.31 -0.86
N GLN A 82 -9.84 -4.38 -1.41
CA GLN A 82 -10.95 -4.69 -2.34
C GLN A 82 -10.48 -4.93 -3.79
N GLY A 83 -9.19 -4.74 -4.09
CA GLY A 83 -8.64 -4.89 -5.44
C GLY A 83 -8.79 -3.67 -6.33
N VAL A 84 -9.09 -2.51 -5.75
CA VAL A 84 -9.12 -1.23 -6.46
C VAL A 84 -7.74 -0.60 -6.37
N ILE A 85 -6.99 -0.63 -7.47
CA ILE A 85 -5.67 -0.01 -7.58
C ILE A 85 -5.85 1.42 -8.12
N LYS A 86 -5.30 2.42 -7.43
CA LYS A 86 -5.23 3.78 -7.96
C LYS A 86 -4.20 3.83 -9.09
N ASN A 87 -4.66 3.88 -10.32
CA ASN A 87 -3.79 4.20 -11.46
C ASN A 87 -3.74 5.73 -11.63
N ARG A 88 -2.54 6.27 -11.85
CA ARG A 88 -2.29 7.70 -12.10
C ARG A 88 -3.18 8.28 -13.21
N ASN A 89 -3.63 7.45 -14.16
CA ASN A 89 -4.35 7.88 -15.37
C ASN A 89 -5.70 7.19 -15.62
N ARG A 90 -6.29 6.43 -14.68
CA ARG A 90 -7.62 5.83 -14.90
C ARG A 90 -8.60 6.10 -13.76
N VAL A 91 -9.79 6.56 -14.17
CA VAL A 91 -11.02 6.63 -13.36
C VAL A 91 -11.22 5.28 -12.68
N LYS A 92 -11.54 5.30 -11.36
CA LYS A 92 -11.82 4.15 -10.49
C LYS A 92 -12.20 2.88 -11.28
N GLY A 93 -11.20 2.02 -11.51
CA GLY A 93 -11.39 0.78 -12.25
C GLY A 93 -12.24 -0.22 -11.47
N LEU A 94 -12.82 -1.18 -12.19
CA LEU A 94 -13.44 -2.37 -11.60
C LEU A 94 -12.42 -3.07 -10.66
N PRO A 95 -12.87 -3.64 -9.53
CA PRO A 95 -11.98 -4.35 -8.63
C PRO A 95 -11.35 -5.56 -9.35
N LEU A 96 -10.03 -5.66 -9.30
CA LEU A 96 -9.30 -6.75 -9.92
C LEU A 96 -9.48 -8.05 -9.14
N SER A 97 -9.44 -9.18 -9.85
CA SER A 97 -9.28 -10.49 -9.22
C SER A 97 -7.98 -10.55 -8.40
N ILE A 98 -7.85 -11.57 -7.54
CA ILE A 98 -6.64 -11.75 -6.73
C ILE A 98 -5.43 -11.94 -7.66
N GLU A 99 -5.57 -12.82 -8.65
CA GLU A 99 -4.53 -13.11 -9.64
C GLU A 99 -4.19 -11.88 -10.48
N GLY A 100 -5.20 -11.10 -10.91
CA GLY A 100 -5.02 -9.87 -11.66
C GLY A 100 -4.30 -8.79 -10.85
N HIS A 101 -4.63 -8.65 -9.56
CA HIS A 101 -3.93 -7.71 -8.67
C HIS A 101 -2.47 -8.13 -8.47
N VAL A 102 -2.19 -9.41 -8.22
CA VAL A 102 -0.82 -9.93 -8.10
C VAL A 102 -0.05 -9.73 -9.40
N HIS A 103 -0.64 -10.05 -10.54
CA HIS A 103 -0.02 -9.85 -11.86
C HIS A 103 0.35 -8.38 -12.09
N HIS A 104 -0.57 -7.45 -11.85
CA HIS A 104 -0.33 -6.02 -11.98
C HIS A 104 0.84 -5.55 -11.10
N LEU A 105 0.89 -5.97 -9.83
CA LEU A 105 1.96 -5.56 -8.92
C LEU A 105 3.32 -6.14 -9.30
N ILE A 106 3.36 -7.38 -9.80
CA ILE A 106 4.60 -7.99 -10.33
C ILE A 106 5.08 -7.20 -11.56
N GLN A 107 4.17 -6.82 -12.45
CA GLN A 107 4.51 -6.03 -13.63
C GLN A 107 5.06 -4.65 -13.26
N ASP A 108 4.40 -3.93 -12.33
CA ASP A 108 4.88 -2.63 -11.86
C ASP A 108 6.28 -2.73 -11.23
N ALA A 109 6.53 -3.78 -10.43
CA ALA A 109 7.82 -3.98 -9.76
C ALA A 109 8.95 -4.39 -10.72
N THR A 110 8.62 -4.88 -11.92
CA THR A 110 9.59 -5.33 -12.94
C THR A 110 9.66 -4.39 -14.15
N ASP A 111 8.83 -3.35 -14.20
CA ASP A 111 8.87 -2.35 -15.27
C ASP A 111 10.14 -1.51 -15.18
N LYS A 112 11.00 -1.66 -16.18
CA LYS A 112 12.27 -0.94 -16.30
C LYS A 112 12.07 0.58 -16.29
N ASN A 113 10.98 1.09 -16.87
CA ASN A 113 10.72 2.53 -16.89
C ASN A 113 10.41 3.10 -15.50
N LEU A 114 9.73 2.32 -14.65
CA LEU A 114 9.46 2.69 -13.27
C LEU A 114 10.71 2.50 -12.40
N LEU A 115 11.45 1.41 -12.62
CA LEU A 115 12.72 1.16 -11.91
C LEU A 115 13.75 2.28 -12.16
N CYS A 116 13.85 2.79 -13.38
CA CYS A 116 14.72 3.92 -13.71
C CYS A 116 14.30 5.24 -13.02
N GLN A 117 13.07 5.35 -12.53
CA GLN A 117 12.59 6.53 -11.79
C GLN A 117 12.83 6.43 -10.27
N MET A 118 13.29 5.28 -9.78
CA MET A 118 13.58 5.12 -8.36
C MET A 118 14.81 5.92 -7.94
N TYR A 119 14.81 6.40 -6.70
CA TYR A 119 15.98 7.06 -6.11
C TYR A 119 17.19 6.13 -6.11
N LEU A 120 18.33 6.60 -6.62
CA LEU A 120 19.53 5.79 -6.83
C LEU A 120 20.04 5.06 -5.57
N GLY A 121 19.84 5.64 -4.37
CA GLY A 121 20.25 5.02 -3.11
C GLY A 121 19.47 3.73 -2.75
N TRP A 122 18.33 3.48 -3.40
CA TRP A 122 17.63 2.19 -3.32
C TRP A 122 18.26 1.11 -4.21
N ALA A 123 19.21 1.48 -5.08
CA ALA A 123 19.95 0.61 -5.98
C ALA A 123 19.05 -0.37 -6.79
N PRO A 124 18.10 0.14 -7.60
CA PRO A 124 17.15 -0.69 -8.38
C PRO A 124 17.81 -1.60 -9.44
N TYR A 125 19.10 -1.38 -9.72
CA TYR A 125 19.91 -2.16 -10.66
C TYR A 125 20.48 -3.47 -10.06
N MET A 126 20.25 -3.74 -8.77
CA MET A 126 20.67 -4.97 -8.06
C MET A 126 19.53 -6.01 -7.93
#